data_AF-A0A6M0ALY1-F1
#
_entry.id   AF-A0A6M0ALY1-F1
#
_cell.length_a   1.000
_cell.length_b   1.000
_cell.length_c   1.000
_cell.angle_alpha   90.00
_cell.angle_beta   90.00
_cell.angle_gamma   90.00
#
_symmetry.space_group_name_H-M   'P 1'
#
loop_
_entity.id
_entity.type
_entity.pdbx_description
1 polymer ?
#
loop_
_entity_poly.entity_id
_entity_poly.type
_entity_poly.pdbx_seq_one_letter_code
_entity_poly.pdbx_strand_id
1 'polypeptide(L)'
;MLVRLDRVDLAMEAARSQMTTMEQALALSTALVNEKNAQIEALDIANIGLSLPGSCQYKLSNFTCEIALELGDDFLATKAKVTAFKVQPNFLDYRKIEKLAGDTWSTIKEELL
;
A
#
# COMPACT_ATOMS: atom_id res chain seq x y z
N MET A 1 28.62 -4.31 -5.04
CA MET A 1 27.26 -4.27 -4.47
C MET A 1 26.42 -3.10 -5.01
N LEU A 2 26.96 -2.19 -5.84
CA LEU A 2 26.18 -1.15 -6.54
C LEU A 2 25.41 -1.66 -7.77
N VAL A 3 25.98 -2.61 -8.53
CA VAL A 3 25.34 -3.18 -9.74
C VAL A 3 23.97 -3.85 -9.46
N ARG A 4 23.73 -4.29 -8.22
CA ARG A 4 22.43 -4.85 -7.79
C ARG A 4 21.41 -3.76 -7.44
N LEU A 5 21.85 -2.65 -6.84
CA LEU A 5 20.98 -1.51 -6.53
C LEU A 5 20.53 -0.80 -7.83
N ASP A 6 21.47 -0.52 -8.75
CA ASP A 6 21.14 0.05 -10.07
C ASP A 6 20.16 -0.83 -10.88
N ARG A 7 20.24 -2.16 -10.74
CA ARG A 7 19.31 -3.09 -11.40
C ARG A 7 17.93 -3.10 -10.76
N VAL A 8 17.85 -2.93 -9.45
CA VAL A 8 16.56 -2.81 -8.75
C VAL A 8 15.90 -1.50 -9.14
N ASP A 9 16.64 -0.38 -9.16
CA ASP A 9 16.10 0.91 -9.56
C ASP A 9 15.60 0.92 -11.02
N LEU A 10 16.37 0.38 -11.96
CA LEU A 10 15.94 0.24 -13.36
C LEU A 10 14.75 -0.72 -13.53
N ALA A 11 14.72 -1.83 -12.79
CA ALA A 11 13.59 -2.76 -12.83
C ALA A 11 12.33 -2.13 -12.22
N MET A 12 12.49 -1.30 -11.19
CA MET A 12 11.42 -0.54 -10.55
C MET A 12 10.87 0.56 -11.46
N GLU A 13 11.73 1.27 -12.19
CA GLU A 13 11.32 2.29 -13.15
C GLU A 13 10.59 1.68 -14.35
N ALA A 14 11.09 0.55 -14.85
CA ALA A 14 10.42 -0.23 -15.90
C ALA A 14 9.08 -0.81 -15.41
N ALA A 15 9.03 -1.30 -14.16
CA ALA A 15 7.82 -1.80 -13.54
C ALA A 15 6.78 -0.68 -13.41
N ARG A 16 7.14 0.49 -12.89
CA ARG A 16 6.24 1.66 -12.80
C ARG A 16 5.73 2.10 -14.16
N SER A 17 6.56 2.06 -15.19
CA SER A 17 6.19 2.47 -16.55
C SER A 17 5.28 1.47 -17.26
N GLN A 18 5.32 0.19 -16.89
CA GLN A 18 4.53 -0.88 -17.52
C GLN A 18 3.31 -1.31 -16.68
N MET A 19 3.27 -0.92 -15.41
CA MET A 19 2.17 -1.19 -14.50
C MET A 19 0.96 -0.32 -14.87
N THR A 20 -0.06 -0.96 -15.41
CA THR A 20 -1.27 -0.30 -15.90
C THR A 20 -2.52 -0.65 -15.08
N THR A 21 -2.44 -1.67 -14.22
CA THR A 21 -3.57 -2.10 -13.38
C THR A 21 -3.20 -2.33 -11.92
N MET A 22 -4.19 -2.25 -11.03
CA MET A 22 -4.01 -2.57 -9.60
C MET A 22 -3.55 -4.01 -9.37
N GLU A 23 -4.01 -4.96 -10.20
CA GLU A 23 -3.65 -6.37 -10.08
C GLU A 23 -2.16 -6.60 -10.36
N GLN A 24 -1.62 -5.88 -11.35
CA GLN A 24 -0.19 -5.89 -11.64
C GLN A 24 0.61 -5.29 -10.48
N ALA A 25 0.12 -4.19 -9.90
CA ALA A 25 0.74 -3.57 -8.74
C ALA A 25 0.81 -4.54 -7.55
N LEU A 26 -0.32 -5.20 -7.24
CA LEU A 26 -0.39 -6.17 -6.15
C LEU A 26 0.55 -7.35 -6.36
N ALA A 27 0.59 -7.90 -7.58
CA ALA A 27 1.46 -9.04 -7.89
C ALA A 27 2.93 -8.66 -7.75
N LEU A 28 3.31 -7.47 -8.24
CA LEU A 28 4.69 -7.01 -8.24
C LEU A 28 5.16 -6.58 -6.84
N SER A 29 4.33 -5.87 -6.10
CA SER A 29 4.62 -5.52 -4.71
C SER A 29 4.73 -6.77 -3.83
N THR A 30 3.88 -7.78 -4.04
CA THR A 30 3.96 -9.07 -3.34
C THR A 30 5.24 -9.84 -3.70
N ALA A 31 5.66 -9.80 -4.97
CA ALA A 31 6.94 -10.40 -5.37
C ALA A 31 8.12 -9.72 -4.67
N LEU A 32 8.10 -8.39 -4.53
CA LEU A 32 9.16 -7.62 -3.88
C LEU A 32 9.24 -7.83 -2.37
N VAL A 33 8.12 -8.02 -1.67
CA VAL A 33 8.16 -8.34 -0.23
C VAL A 33 8.93 -9.64 0.05
N ASN A 34 8.92 -10.59 -0.89
CA ASN A 34 9.67 -11.84 -0.76
C ASN A 34 11.18 -11.66 -1.01
N GLU A 35 11.60 -10.54 -1.60
CA GLU A 35 12.99 -10.21 -1.87
C GLU A 35 13.62 -9.48 -0.66
N LYS A 36 14.85 -9.87 -0.31
CA LYS A 36 15.54 -9.25 0.82
C LYS A 36 15.82 -7.77 0.53
N ASN A 37 15.36 -6.90 1.43
CA ASN A 37 15.52 -5.44 1.42
C ASN A 37 14.72 -4.68 0.33
N ALA A 38 13.62 -5.24 -0.18
CA ALA A 38 12.78 -4.55 -1.17
C ALA A 38 11.40 -4.11 -0.63
N GLN A 39 11.23 -4.03 0.70
CA GLN A 39 9.96 -3.66 1.33
C GLN A 39 9.56 -2.21 1.05
N ILE A 40 10.52 -1.28 0.97
CA ILE A 40 10.25 0.14 0.68
C ILE A 40 9.75 0.27 -0.76
N GLU A 41 10.39 -0.43 -1.68
CA GLU A 41 10.03 -0.51 -3.10
C GLU A 41 8.65 -1.17 -3.28
N ALA A 42 8.39 -2.24 -2.55
CA ALA A 42 7.08 -2.89 -2.53
C ALA A 42 5.98 -1.94 -2.06
N LEU A 43 6.24 -1.16 -1.00
CA LEU A 43 5.28 -0.17 -0.50
C LEU A 43 4.98 0.89 -1.55
N ASP A 44 6.01 1.40 -2.20
CA ASP A 44 5.88 2.47 -3.19
C ASP A 44 5.07 2.00 -4.42
N ILE A 45 5.35 0.79 -4.93
CA ILE A 45 4.54 0.19 -6.01
C ILE A 45 3.10 -0.01 -5.58
N ALA A 46 2.87 -0.53 -4.37
CA ALA A 46 1.52 -0.78 -3.89
C ALA A 46 0.73 0.53 -3.78
N ASN A 47 1.36 1.59 -3.27
CA ASN A 47 0.78 2.92 -3.15
C ASN A 47 0.48 3.56 -4.51
N ILE A 48 1.39 3.48 -5.49
CA ILE A 48 1.12 3.94 -6.86
C ILE A 48 -0.01 3.13 -7.49
N GLY A 49 0.01 1.81 -7.26
CA GLY A 49 -1.01 0.89 -7.73
C GLY A 49 -2.43 1.26 -7.32
N LEU A 50 -2.62 1.86 -6.13
CA LEU A 50 -3.93 2.31 -5.66
C LEU A 50 -4.56 3.40 -6.54
N SER A 51 -3.76 4.08 -7.37
CA SER A 51 -4.24 5.10 -8.33
C SER A 51 -4.55 4.53 -9.72
N LEU A 52 -4.23 3.25 -9.97
CA LEU A 52 -4.46 2.59 -11.25
C LEU A 52 -5.87 1.99 -11.32
N PRO A 53 -6.44 1.77 -12.52
CA PRO A 53 -7.70 1.05 -12.64
C PRO A 53 -7.54 -0.41 -12.21
N GLY A 54 -8.55 -0.98 -11.56
CA GLY A 54 -8.55 -2.38 -11.17
C GLY A 54 -9.69 -2.75 -10.25
N SER A 55 -9.86 -4.04 -10.03
CA SER A 55 -10.91 -4.63 -9.20
C SER A 55 -10.42 -4.99 -7.80
N CYS A 56 -9.10 -5.04 -7.60
CA CYS A 56 -8.49 -5.50 -6.36
C CYS A 56 -8.14 -4.38 -5.36
N GLN A 57 -8.81 -3.22 -5.44
CA GLN A 57 -8.51 -2.05 -4.61
C GLN A 57 -8.51 -2.37 -3.11
N TYR A 58 -9.49 -3.15 -2.64
CA TYR A 58 -9.55 -3.60 -1.25
C TYR A 58 -8.33 -4.42 -0.83
N LYS A 59 -7.93 -5.40 -1.66
CA LYS A 59 -6.78 -6.27 -1.40
C LYS A 59 -5.48 -5.47 -1.41
N LEU A 60 -5.30 -4.60 -2.41
CA LEU A 60 -4.13 -3.75 -2.54
C LEU A 60 -4.01 -2.76 -1.39
N SER A 61 -5.13 -2.17 -0.96
CA SER A 61 -5.17 -1.25 0.18
C SER A 61 -4.79 -1.94 1.49
N ASN A 62 -5.29 -3.15 1.72
CA ASN A 62 -4.94 -3.93 2.90
C ASN A 62 -3.46 -4.35 2.90
N PHE A 63 -2.97 -4.80 1.74
CA PHE A 63 -1.57 -5.13 1.56
C PHE A 63 -0.64 -3.93 1.82
N THR A 64 -0.99 -2.76 1.26
CA THR A 64 -0.25 -1.51 1.48
C THR A 64 -0.24 -1.12 2.96
N CYS A 65 -1.38 -1.28 3.66
CA CYS A 65 -1.48 -1.02 5.09
C CYS A 65 -0.55 -1.93 5.92
N GLU A 66 -0.46 -3.21 5.58
CA GLU A 66 0.38 -4.16 6.32
C GLU A 66 1.87 -3.85 6.16
N ILE A 67 2.34 -3.58 4.93
CA ILE A 67 3.74 -3.21 4.70
C ILE A 67 4.07 -1.88 5.36
N ALA A 68 3.18 -0.89 5.26
CA ALA A 68 3.40 0.40 5.90
C ALA A 68 3.59 0.26 7.42
N LEU A 69 2.83 -0.62 8.07
CA LEU A 69 3.01 -0.92 9.49
C LEU A 69 4.34 -1.61 9.78
N GLU A 70 4.77 -2.56 8.94
CA GLU A 70 6.07 -3.21 9.08
C GLU A 70 7.24 -2.22 8.96
N LEU A 71 7.06 -1.17 8.13
CA LEU A 71 8.03 -0.10 7.93
C LEU A 71 7.90 1.06 8.94
N GLY A 72 6.89 1.02 9.82
CA GLY A 72 6.64 2.07 10.82
C GLY A 72 6.02 3.35 10.27
N ASP A 73 5.42 3.30 9.08
CA ASP A 73 4.69 4.41 8.46
C ASP A 73 3.19 4.33 8.80
N ASP A 74 2.84 4.77 10.01
CA ASP A 74 1.46 4.75 10.50
C ASP A 74 0.53 5.66 9.67
N PHE A 75 1.05 6.74 9.09
CA PHE A 75 0.28 7.65 8.26
C PHE A 75 -0.18 6.96 6.98
N LEU A 76 0.74 6.34 6.25
CA LEU A 76 0.42 5.64 5.01
C LEU A 76 -0.40 4.37 5.30
N ALA A 77 -0.14 3.69 6.41
CA ALA A 77 -0.95 2.56 6.86
C ALA A 77 -2.41 2.97 7.08
N THR A 78 -2.63 4.07 7.78
CA THR A 78 -3.97 4.61 8.06
C THR A 78 -4.68 5.01 6.77
N LYS A 79 -4.01 5.74 5.88
CA LYS A 79 -4.58 6.16 4.58
C LYS A 79 -4.95 4.97 3.70
N ALA A 80 -4.08 3.97 3.62
CA ALA A 80 -4.36 2.74 2.88
C ALA A 80 -5.57 2.01 3.49
N LYS A 81 -5.66 1.93 4.82
CA LYS A 81 -6.78 1.27 5.48
C LYS A 81 -8.11 2.02 5.30
N VAL A 82 -8.12 3.35 5.32
CA VAL A 82 -9.28 4.17 4.97
C VAL A 82 -9.74 3.89 3.54
N THR A 83 -8.81 3.75 2.60
CA THR A 83 -9.12 3.40 1.21
C THR A 83 -9.77 2.01 1.12
N ALA A 84 -9.24 1.02 1.85
CA ALA A 84 -9.86 -0.32 1.93
C ALA A 84 -11.30 -0.23 2.47
N PHE A 85 -11.51 0.53 3.55
CA PHE A 85 -12.83 0.71 4.15
C PHE A 85 -13.82 1.38 3.19
N LYS A 86 -13.40 2.41 2.44
CA LYS A 86 -14.27 3.10 1.48
C LYS A 86 -14.74 2.16 0.35
N VAL A 87 -13.92 1.18 -0.03
CA VAL A 87 -14.30 0.17 -1.03
C VAL A 87 -15.24 -0.88 -0.44
N GLN A 88 -14.92 -1.36 0.77
CA GLN A 88 -15.72 -2.39 1.43
C GLN A 88 -15.87 -2.06 2.92
N PRO A 89 -16.89 -1.24 3.28
CA PRO A 89 -17.10 -0.81 4.65
C PRO A 89 -17.37 -2.00 5.56
N ASN A 90 -16.58 -2.13 6.63
CA ASN A 90 -16.78 -3.17 7.62
C ASN A 90 -16.26 -2.74 9.00
N PHE A 91 -16.83 -3.32 10.04
CA PHE A 91 -16.55 -2.92 11.42
C PHE A 91 -15.11 -3.23 11.86
N LEU A 92 -14.50 -4.30 11.35
CA LEU A 92 -13.12 -4.67 11.68
C LEU A 92 -12.14 -3.59 11.19
N ASP A 93 -12.35 -3.12 9.97
CA ASP A 93 -11.52 -2.09 9.35
C ASP A 93 -11.71 -0.74 10.03
N TYR A 94 -12.95 -0.37 10.39
CA TYR A 94 -13.23 0.83 11.17
C TYR A 94 -12.44 0.84 12.50
N ARG A 95 -12.49 -0.27 13.25
CA ARG A 95 -11.74 -0.42 14.51
C ARG A 95 -10.23 -0.41 14.29
N LYS A 96 -9.75 -0.95 13.18
CA LYS A 96 -8.32 -0.92 12.84
C LYS A 96 -7.89 0.51 12.54
N ILE A 97 -8.66 1.27 11.75
CA ILE A 97 -8.39 2.67 11.45
C ILE A 97 -8.40 3.51 12.74
N GLU A 98 -9.36 3.31 13.63
CA GLU A 98 -9.42 4.00 14.94
C GLU A 98 -8.11 3.83 15.74
N LYS A 99 -7.57 2.61 15.77
CA LYS A 99 -6.30 2.33 16.45
C LYS A 99 -5.09 2.95 15.76
N LEU A 100 -5.07 2.91 14.42
CA LEU A 100 -3.96 3.43 13.61
C LEU A 100 -3.91 4.96 13.61
N ALA A 101 -5.08 5.60 13.59
CA ALA A 101 -5.21 7.04 13.53
C ALA A 101 -4.76 7.74 14.81
N GLY A 102 -4.89 7.09 15.97
CA GLY A 102 -4.53 7.67 17.27
C GLY A 102 -5.13 9.06 17.46
N ASP A 103 -4.28 10.07 17.64
CA ASP A 103 -4.68 11.46 17.85
C ASP A 103 -5.38 12.09 16.62
N THR A 104 -5.15 11.56 15.41
CA THR A 104 -5.80 12.03 14.18
C THR A 104 -7.17 11.39 13.94
N TRP A 105 -7.63 10.53 14.85
CA TRP A 105 -8.89 9.80 14.71
C TRP A 105 -10.10 10.71 14.51
N SER A 106 -10.19 11.82 15.25
CA SER A 106 -11.30 12.75 15.13
C SER A 106 -11.48 13.27 13.69
N THR A 107 -10.39 13.58 13.00
CA THR A 107 -10.40 14.02 11.60
C THR A 107 -10.77 12.89 10.66
N ILE A 108 -10.13 11.72 10.81
CA ILE A 108 -10.35 10.58 9.93
C ILE A 108 -11.78 10.03 10.06
N LYS A 109 -12.36 10.09 11.26
CA LYS A 109 -13.74 9.67 11.51
C LYS A 109 -14.74 10.46 10.67
N GLU A 110 -14.51 11.77 10.46
CA GLU A 110 -15.35 12.59 9.58
C GLU A 110 -15.23 12.17 8.12
N GLU A 111 -14.07 11.67 7.68
CA GLU A 111 -13.87 11.16 6.31
C GLU A 111 -14.46 9.75 6.06
N LEU A 112 -14.85 9.04 7.13
CA LEU A 112 -15.43 7.70 7.09
C LEU A 112 -16.97 7.71 7.16
N LEU A 113 -17.58 8.85 7.46
CA LEU A 113 -19.03 9.10 7.52
C LEU A 113 -19.56 9.60 6.18
#